data_AF-A0A3B4CP01-F1
#
_entry.id   AF-A0A3B4CP01-F1
#
_cell.length_a   1.000
_cell.length_b   1.000
_cell.length_c   1.000
_cell.angle_alpha   90.00
_cell.angle_beta   90.00
_cell.angle_gamma   90.00
#
_symmetry.space_group_name_H-M   'P 1'
#
loop_
_entity.id
_entity.type
_entity.pdbx_description
1 polymer ?
#
loop_
_entity_poly.entity_id
_entity_poly.type
_entity_poly.pdbx_seq_one_letter_code
_entity_poly.pdbx_strand_id
1 'polypeptide(L)'
;MACLSKCWDNSQNCQCPLCKEEFPRRPELRVNTFISGMVLQLRESLQAKSHSCSKEPPAELEYVPCDVCTDPKGNAVKSCLDCGMSFCDMHLEHHKIAAKLKKHKLINAVKNLEDYMCQKHDRAVELYCRDDQNCVCLFCTEGDHKTHNTVPIEEESGQRKAQIKETQAHIQKMIQDRMKKIEELKHAAELKKKNADKEKTGSIQVFTALISTIERIQAELLEMMEKRQKATEIQAEGLIKELEKEITELKERETELEQLLHTEDHLHLLHICPSTTLSNLPNTRNWTKIEINTDWSTEGRRKALLQLQQLVSEEIEKMSEIMSKEEKTQGRPCFAAMCSLFTTPAERHIQITLTQKKVTASPILHPNVVPDLETQRAEITALLQTLLLEGDTWYLVDSCWFKQWKKYVGFDSWDKCSVGMKNVYPGPVDNSGLLQDTDSHSIKNHLIDELDYILLPTEGWCKLISWYGLAEGQKPIARKVTVFGMFVKHCKVEVYLTELRLCEYSDMDNIIERSFSKADTVASIEKEMRNLFGIPDEKMTRLWSKYMSNTFKPLNQAVRVTVSEAGLYQGQVLIIEQKNEDGTWPRITGTNTSPRSNLKNIN
;
A
#
# COMPACT_ATOMS: atom_id res chain seq x y z
N MET A 1 10.19 27.45 -23.83
CA MET A 1 9.68 28.72 -23.24
C MET A 1 9.47 29.84 -24.27
N ALA A 2 10.23 29.89 -25.38
CA ALA A 2 10.13 30.95 -26.39
C ALA A 2 8.75 31.12 -27.07
N CYS A 3 7.99 30.02 -27.26
CA CYS A 3 6.71 30.09 -27.97
C CYS A 3 5.60 30.78 -27.16
N LEU A 4 5.52 30.50 -25.85
CA LEU A 4 4.52 31.13 -24.98
C LEU A 4 4.89 32.58 -24.65
N SER A 5 6.17 32.87 -24.47
CA SER A 5 6.64 34.25 -24.31
C SER A 5 6.27 35.09 -25.53
N LYS A 6 6.64 34.66 -26.75
CA LYS A 6 6.31 35.37 -27.99
C LYS A 6 4.79 35.51 -28.23
N CYS A 7 3.98 34.57 -27.74
CA CYS A 7 2.52 34.62 -27.86
C CYS A 7 1.89 35.65 -26.91
N TRP A 8 2.44 35.79 -25.70
CA TRP A 8 1.97 36.76 -24.71
C TRP A 8 2.56 38.16 -24.92
N ASP A 9 3.75 38.27 -25.50
CA ASP A 9 4.40 39.57 -25.77
C ASP A 9 3.66 40.38 -26.86
N ASN A 10 2.79 39.73 -27.66
CA ASN A 10 2.02 40.35 -28.74
C ASN A 10 0.51 40.51 -28.43
N SER A 11 0.07 40.26 -27.18
CA SER A 11 -1.34 40.29 -26.76
C SER A 11 -1.52 41.09 -25.47
N GLN A 12 -2.62 41.85 -25.35
CA GLN A 12 -2.94 42.58 -24.12
C GLN A 12 -3.31 41.64 -22.96
N ASN A 13 -3.84 40.45 -23.26
CA ASN A 13 -4.23 39.44 -22.26
C ASN A 13 -3.32 38.22 -22.35
N CYS A 14 -2.89 37.70 -21.18
CA CYS A 14 -2.15 36.44 -21.09
C CYS A 14 -3.15 35.28 -21.18
N GLN A 15 -3.27 34.66 -22.35
CA GLN A 15 -4.18 33.53 -22.55
C GLN A 15 -3.43 32.24 -22.85
N CYS A 16 -3.95 31.11 -22.38
CA CYS A 16 -3.45 29.80 -22.83
C CYS A 16 -3.78 29.61 -24.32
N PRO A 17 -2.80 29.32 -25.21
CA PRO A 17 -3.07 29.17 -26.63
C PRO A 17 -3.96 27.97 -26.96
N LEU A 18 -3.99 26.96 -26.08
CA LEU A 18 -4.75 25.71 -26.26
C LEU A 18 -6.16 25.80 -25.66
N CYS A 19 -6.30 26.06 -24.36
CA CYS A 19 -7.61 26.06 -23.69
C CYS A 19 -8.30 27.42 -23.64
N LYS A 20 -7.64 28.50 -24.11
CA LYS A 20 -8.15 29.88 -24.14
C LYS A 20 -8.46 30.50 -22.79
N GLU A 21 -8.06 29.85 -21.70
CA GLU A 21 -8.20 30.40 -20.35
C GLU A 21 -7.37 31.68 -20.19
N GLU A 22 -8.00 32.73 -19.65
CA GLU A 22 -7.39 34.04 -19.43
C GLU A 22 -6.74 34.11 -18.04
N PHE A 23 -5.49 34.58 -18.00
CA PHE A 23 -4.77 34.81 -16.76
C PHE A 23 -4.73 36.32 -16.45
N PRO A 24 -5.14 36.76 -15.25
CA PRO A 24 -5.16 38.17 -14.87
C PRO A 24 -3.75 38.78 -14.73
N ARG A 25 -2.71 37.94 -14.58
CA ARG A 25 -1.29 38.32 -14.58
C ARG A 25 -0.48 37.25 -15.29
N ARG A 26 0.66 37.64 -15.90
CA ARG A 26 1.55 36.72 -16.62
C ARG A 26 2.06 35.61 -15.68
N PRO A 27 1.72 34.33 -15.94
CA PRO A 27 2.17 33.23 -15.08
C PRO A 27 3.69 33.00 -15.19
N GLU A 28 4.31 32.61 -14.08
CA GLU A 28 5.70 32.14 -14.07
C GLU A 28 5.77 30.77 -14.76
N LEU A 29 6.40 30.71 -15.93
CA LEU A 29 6.55 29.46 -16.67
C LEU A 29 7.62 28.59 -16.00
N ARG A 30 7.26 27.36 -15.64
CA ARG A 30 8.20 26.33 -15.17
C ARG A 30 8.36 25.23 -16.20
N VAL A 31 9.55 24.65 -16.29
CA VAL A 31 9.80 23.51 -17.18
C VAL A 31 9.11 22.28 -16.58
N ASN A 32 8.29 21.61 -17.39
CA ASN A 32 7.73 20.32 -17.01
C ASN A 32 8.89 19.29 -16.96
N THR A 33 9.36 18.99 -15.75
CA THR A 33 10.51 18.12 -15.50
C THR A 33 10.26 16.67 -15.93
N PHE A 34 9.00 16.21 -15.88
CA PHE A 34 8.61 14.89 -16.37
C PHE A 34 8.79 14.77 -17.88
N ILE A 35 8.22 15.70 -18.66
CA ILE A 35 8.39 15.70 -20.12
C ILE A 35 9.85 15.96 -20.50
N SER A 36 10.55 16.82 -19.79
CA SER A 36 11.99 17.04 -20.00
C SER A 36 12.80 15.75 -19.82
N GLY A 37 12.49 14.94 -18.80
CA GLY A 37 13.11 13.63 -18.59
C GLY A 37 12.80 12.64 -19.71
N MET A 38 11.55 12.60 -20.18
CA MET A 38 11.16 11.74 -21.31
C MET A 38 11.82 12.15 -22.63
N VAL A 39 11.96 13.45 -22.89
CA VAL A 39 12.63 13.97 -24.09
C VAL A 39 14.13 13.68 -24.06
N LEU A 40 14.77 13.74 -22.88
CA LEU A 40 16.16 13.33 -22.71
C LEU A 40 16.34 11.84 -23.00
N GLN A 41 15.50 10.97 -22.44
CA GLN A 41 15.52 9.53 -22.72
C GLN A 41 15.24 9.21 -24.20
N LEU A 42 14.34 9.95 -24.84
CA LEU A 42 14.06 9.81 -26.27
C LEU A 42 15.25 10.27 -27.11
N ARG A 43 15.92 11.37 -26.73
CA ARG A 43 17.12 11.88 -27.41
C ARG A 43 18.29 10.90 -27.30
N GLU A 44 18.48 10.31 -26.12
CA GLU A 44 19.44 9.22 -25.89
C GLU A 44 19.10 7.98 -26.72
N SER A 45 17.81 7.63 -26.81
CA SER A 45 17.32 6.51 -27.64
C SER A 45 17.45 6.75 -29.15
N LEU A 46 17.38 8.01 -29.59
CA LEU A 46 17.57 8.42 -31.00
C LEU A 46 19.05 8.53 -31.37
N GLN A 47 19.91 8.96 -30.44
CA GLN A 47 21.37 8.91 -30.60
C GLN A 47 21.88 7.46 -30.63
N ALA A 48 21.26 6.55 -29.87
CA ALA A 48 21.58 5.12 -29.91
C ALA A 48 21.20 4.41 -31.24
N LYS A 49 20.34 5.00 -32.08
CA LYS A 49 19.89 4.43 -33.37
C LYS A 49 20.59 5.01 -34.61
N SER A 50 21.54 5.93 -34.43
CA SER A 50 22.34 6.52 -35.52
C SER A 50 23.82 6.16 -35.38
N HIS A 51 24.12 4.86 -35.24
CA HIS A 51 25.45 4.35 -35.58
C HIS A 51 25.54 4.11 -37.10
N SER A 52 25.68 5.18 -37.86
CA SER A 52 26.55 5.15 -39.04
C SER A 52 27.21 6.53 -39.20
N CYS A 53 28.53 6.52 -39.12
CA CYS A 53 29.44 7.64 -39.39
C CYS A 53 29.14 8.95 -38.64
N SER A 54 29.54 9.03 -37.38
CA SER A 54 29.82 10.31 -36.73
C SER A 54 31.31 10.41 -36.50
N LYS A 55 31.95 11.29 -37.27
CA LYS A 55 33.16 11.98 -36.83
C LYS A 55 32.88 12.48 -35.41
N GLU A 56 33.80 12.23 -34.49
CA GLU A 56 33.79 12.87 -33.18
C GLU A 56 33.51 14.36 -33.36
N PRO A 57 32.60 14.98 -32.59
CA PRO A 57 32.67 16.42 -32.45
C PRO A 57 34.06 16.72 -31.87
N PRO A 58 34.83 17.65 -32.45
CA PRO A 58 36.07 18.08 -31.80
C PRO A 58 35.70 18.46 -30.38
N ALA A 59 36.40 17.87 -29.40
CA ALA A 59 36.34 18.30 -28.02
C ALA A 59 36.26 19.83 -28.00
N GLU A 60 35.33 20.41 -27.23
CA GLU A 60 35.37 21.84 -26.92
C GLU A 60 36.83 22.17 -26.60
N LEU A 61 37.49 22.91 -27.48
CA LEU A 61 38.90 23.24 -27.32
C LEU A 61 38.97 24.13 -26.09
N GLU A 62 39.21 23.51 -24.94
CA GLU A 62 39.36 24.22 -23.69
C GLU A 62 40.42 25.30 -23.87
N TYR A 63 40.07 26.54 -23.55
CA TYR A 63 40.97 27.67 -23.74
C TYR A 63 42.19 27.52 -22.83
N VAL A 64 43.38 27.37 -23.43
CA VAL A 64 44.67 27.36 -22.76
C VAL A 64 45.42 28.61 -23.24
N PRO A 65 45.80 29.57 -22.36
CA PRO A 65 46.46 30.79 -22.80
C PRO A 65 47.88 30.52 -23.33
N CYS A 66 48.28 31.25 -24.37
CA CYS A 66 49.67 31.24 -24.83
C CYS A 66 50.56 32.07 -23.91
N ASP A 67 51.69 31.51 -23.49
CA ASP A 67 52.60 32.15 -22.53
C ASP A 67 53.48 33.25 -23.15
N VAL A 68 53.59 33.27 -24.47
CA VAL A 68 54.42 34.23 -25.23
C VAL A 68 53.62 35.42 -25.74
N CYS A 69 52.30 35.29 -25.90
CA CYS A 69 51.46 36.41 -26.35
C CYS A 69 51.44 37.53 -25.32
N THR A 70 51.58 38.77 -25.79
CA THR A 70 51.13 39.96 -25.06
C THR A 70 49.60 40.07 -25.15
N ASP A 71 48.98 40.68 -24.13
CA ASP A 71 47.52 40.70 -24.02
C ASP A 71 46.84 41.36 -25.24
N PRO A 72 45.76 40.77 -25.79
CA PRO A 72 45.10 39.54 -25.31
C PRO A 72 45.86 38.26 -25.69
N LYS A 73 46.01 37.34 -24.71
CA LYS A 73 46.66 36.04 -24.95
C LYS A 73 45.89 35.18 -25.95
N GLY A 74 46.57 34.73 -27.00
CA GLY A 74 46.02 33.76 -27.95
C GLY A 74 45.83 32.37 -27.32
N ASN A 75 44.95 31.54 -27.91
CA ASN A 75 44.78 30.15 -27.47
C ASN A 75 45.98 29.30 -27.90
N ALA A 76 46.54 28.54 -26.97
CA ALA A 76 47.63 27.61 -27.21
C ALA A 76 47.12 26.34 -27.89
N VAL A 77 47.90 25.85 -28.84
CA VAL A 77 47.62 24.61 -29.59
C VAL A 77 48.55 23.46 -29.17
N LYS A 78 49.74 23.79 -28.68
CA LYS A 78 50.74 22.85 -28.19
C LYS A 78 51.45 23.40 -26.97
N SER A 79 51.85 22.53 -26.07
CA SER A 79 52.76 22.84 -24.96
C SER A 79 54.09 22.12 -25.20
N CYS A 80 55.20 22.80 -24.91
CA CYS A 80 56.54 22.26 -25.03
C CYS A 80 57.06 21.88 -23.65
N LEU A 81 57.42 20.61 -23.48
CA LEU A 81 57.92 20.09 -22.22
C LEU A 81 59.35 20.55 -21.93
N ASP A 82 60.16 20.86 -22.95
CA ASP A 82 61.51 21.38 -22.76
C ASP A 82 61.52 22.88 -22.43
N CYS A 83 60.55 23.65 -22.93
CA CYS A 83 60.42 25.07 -22.64
C CYS A 83 59.58 25.37 -21.39
N GLY A 84 58.78 24.40 -20.91
CA GLY A 84 57.82 24.62 -19.83
C GLY A 84 56.76 25.67 -20.19
N MET A 85 56.38 25.80 -21.47
CA MET A 85 55.48 26.84 -21.96
C MET A 85 54.48 26.32 -23.01
N SER A 86 53.34 27.01 -23.12
CA SER A 86 52.26 26.76 -24.07
C SER A 86 52.20 27.83 -25.17
N PHE A 87 52.05 27.38 -26.42
CA PHE A 87 52.20 28.21 -27.61
C PHE A 87 50.95 28.18 -28.50
N CYS A 88 50.48 29.36 -28.90
CA CYS A 88 49.54 29.50 -30.02
C CYS A 88 50.22 29.14 -31.35
N ASP A 89 49.45 28.96 -32.42
CA ASP A 89 49.99 28.53 -33.72
C ASP A 89 51.15 29.40 -34.20
N MET A 90 51.03 30.72 -34.06
CA MET A 90 52.07 31.68 -34.47
C MET A 90 53.37 31.52 -33.68
N HIS A 91 53.30 31.34 -32.35
CA HIS A 91 54.50 31.17 -31.52
C HIS A 91 55.08 29.75 -31.61
N LEU A 92 54.24 28.77 -31.96
CA LEU A 92 54.67 27.41 -32.25
C LEU A 92 55.48 27.32 -33.55
N GLU A 93 55.25 28.21 -34.51
CA GLU A 93 56.00 28.28 -35.78
C GLU A 93 57.52 28.27 -35.56
N HIS A 94 58.01 28.96 -34.52
CA HIS A 94 59.44 28.99 -34.16
C HIS A 94 59.97 27.62 -33.77
N HIS A 95 59.16 26.79 -33.09
CA HIS A 95 59.52 25.40 -32.77
C HIS A 95 59.52 24.50 -34.00
N LYS A 96 58.77 24.85 -35.04
CA LYS A 96 58.72 24.11 -36.30
C LYS A 96 59.83 24.50 -37.27
N ILE A 97 60.28 25.76 -37.28
CA ILE A 97 61.25 26.27 -38.27
C ILE A 97 62.69 26.21 -37.73
N ALA A 98 62.92 26.63 -36.49
CA ALA A 98 64.27 26.73 -35.94
C ALA A 98 64.90 25.36 -35.71
N ALA A 99 66.06 25.10 -36.33
CA ALA A 99 66.73 23.79 -36.29
C ALA A 99 67.03 23.29 -34.87
N LYS A 100 67.30 24.19 -33.91
CA LYS A 100 67.53 23.85 -32.50
C LYS A 100 66.26 23.46 -31.76
N LEU A 101 65.12 24.09 -32.07
CA LEU A 101 63.85 23.91 -31.36
C LEU A 101 63.01 22.75 -31.93
N LYS A 102 63.29 22.30 -33.16
CA LYS A 102 62.65 21.12 -33.78
C LYS A 102 62.77 19.83 -32.96
N LYS A 103 63.77 19.75 -32.07
CA LYS A 103 64.02 18.59 -31.22
C LYS A 103 63.21 18.60 -29.93
N HIS A 104 62.54 19.70 -29.62
CA HIS A 104 61.75 19.81 -28.40
C HIS A 104 60.50 18.92 -28.47
N LYS A 105 60.13 18.33 -27.34
CA LYS A 105 58.96 17.48 -27.16
C LYS A 105 57.72 18.34 -26.99
N LEU A 106 56.82 18.27 -27.98
CA LEU A 106 55.56 19.00 -28.01
C LEU A 106 54.39 18.06 -27.75
N ILE A 107 53.53 18.43 -26.80
CA ILE A 107 52.25 17.77 -26.51
C ILE A 107 51.08 18.69 -26.89
N ASN A 108 49.85 18.15 -26.95
CA ASN A 108 48.66 19.00 -27.06
C ASN A 108 48.63 20.01 -25.92
N ALA A 109 48.07 21.20 -26.17
CA ALA A 109 47.95 22.21 -25.12
C ALA A 109 47.16 21.65 -23.92
N VAL A 110 47.71 21.85 -22.73
CA VAL A 110 47.14 21.37 -21.45
C VAL A 110 47.03 22.55 -20.49
N LYS A 111 46.00 22.54 -19.63
CA LYS A 111 45.77 23.62 -18.64
C LYS A 111 46.89 23.70 -17.59
N ASN A 112 47.35 22.54 -17.13
CA ASN A 112 48.40 22.41 -16.12
C ASN A 112 49.60 21.71 -16.77
N LEU A 113 50.57 22.48 -17.26
CA LEU A 113 51.77 21.90 -17.85
C LEU A 113 52.69 21.32 -16.77
N GLU A 114 52.57 21.84 -15.54
CA GLU A 114 53.29 21.41 -14.36
C GLU A 114 53.02 19.94 -14.01
N ASP A 115 51.83 19.41 -14.33
CA ASP A 115 51.48 18.00 -14.13
C ASP A 115 52.32 17.05 -15.01
N TYR A 116 52.90 17.57 -16.09
CA TYR A 116 53.77 16.84 -17.00
C TYR A 116 55.26 17.06 -16.69
N MET A 117 55.56 17.84 -15.66
CA MET A 117 56.93 18.21 -15.26
C MET A 117 57.24 17.69 -13.87
N CYS A 118 58.42 17.08 -13.73
CA CYS A 118 58.93 16.64 -12.45
C CYS A 118 59.32 17.85 -11.61
N GLN A 119 58.63 18.03 -10.48
CA GLN A 119 58.80 19.17 -9.58
C GLN A 119 60.21 19.25 -8.95
N LYS A 120 60.97 18.15 -8.90
CA LYS A 120 62.33 18.13 -8.35
C LYS A 120 63.40 18.48 -9.37
N HIS A 121 63.20 18.08 -10.62
CA HIS A 121 64.24 18.13 -11.65
C HIS A 121 63.90 19.07 -12.82
N ASP A 122 62.71 19.68 -12.81
CA ASP A 122 62.18 20.56 -13.84
C ASP A 122 62.31 19.97 -15.26
N ARG A 123 61.92 18.69 -15.37
CA ARG A 123 62.02 17.89 -16.59
C ARG A 123 60.75 17.07 -16.79
N ALA A 124 60.43 16.75 -18.04
CA ALA A 124 59.29 15.93 -18.39
C ALA A 124 59.23 14.63 -17.56
N VAL A 125 58.06 14.31 -17.03
CA VAL A 125 57.81 12.96 -16.49
C VAL A 125 57.59 12.00 -17.66
N GLU A 126 58.30 10.88 -17.66
CA GLU A 126 58.28 9.89 -18.75
C GLU A 126 58.09 8.46 -18.24
N LEU A 127 58.33 8.26 -16.95
CA LEU A 127 58.22 6.96 -16.29
C LEU A 127 57.15 7.00 -15.21
N TYR A 128 56.58 5.85 -14.91
CA TYR A 128 55.67 5.61 -13.81
C TYR A 128 56.35 4.67 -12.82
N CYS A 129 56.48 5.10 -11.57
CA CYS A 129 56.96 4.26 -10.48
C CYS A 129 55.78 3.46 -9.93
N ARG A 130 55.81 2.13 -10.05
CA ARG A 130 54.72 1.27 -9.56
C ARG A 130 54.67 1.18 -8.03
N ASP A 131 55.83 1.24 -7.38
CA ASP A 131 55.91 1.17 -5.91
C ASP A 131 55.31 2.43 -5.26
N ASP A 132 55.69 3.61 -5.74
CA ASP A 132 55.21 4.90 -5.21
C ASP A 132 53.94 5.43 -5.90
N GLN A 133 53.49 4.74 -6.93
CA GLN A 133 52.30 5.07 -7.73
C GLN A 133 52.26 6.47 -8.34
N ASN A 134 53.42 7.02 -8.72
CA ASN A 134 53.54 8.39 -9.26
C ASN A 134 54.33 8.45 -10.58
N CYS A 135 54.13 9.53 -11.33
CA CYS A 135 54.91 9.81 -12.54
C CYS A 135 56.23 10.48 -12.16
N VAL A 136 57.33 10.01 -12.73
CA VAL A 136 58.69 10.46 -12.44
C VAL A 136 59.46 10.72 -13.74
N CYS A 137 60.49 11.58 -13.68
CA CYS A 137 61.41 11.78 -14.80
C CYS A 137 62.59 10.78 -14.72
N LEU A 138 63.40 10.71 -15.78
CA LEU A 138 64.55 9.79 -15.83
C LEU A 138 65.59 10.06 -14.72
N PHE A 139 65.77 11.29 -14.27
CA PHE A 139 66.73 11.61 -13.20
C PHE A 139 66.28 11.09 -11.83
N CYS A 140 64.96 10.97 -11.61
CA CYS A 140 64.44 10.37 -10.38
C CYS A 140 64.90 8.91 -10.22
N THR A 141 65.16 8.19 -11.31
CA THR A 141 65.63 6.79 -11.27
C THR A 141 67.11 6.66 -10.96
N GLU A 142 67.87 7.76 -10.98
CA GLU A 142 69.27 7.76 -10.54
C GLU A 142 69.40 8.01 -9.03
N GLY A 143 68.35 8.58 -8.41
CA GLY A 143 68.28 8.92 -6.99
C GLY A 143 67.19 8.14 -6.25
N ASP A 144 66.11 8.83 -5.86
CA ASP A 144 65.07 8.34 -4.95
C ASP A 144 64.39 7.03 -5.41
N HIS A 145 64.29 6.79 -6.73
CA HIS A 145 63.60 5.63 -7.30
C HIS A 145 64.56 4.59 -7.89
N LYS A 146 65.84 4.62 -7.52
CA LYS A 146 66.88 3.76 -8.13
C LYS A 146 66.63 2.25 -8.02
N THR A 147 65.96 1.83 -6.96
CA THR A 147 65.62 0.43 -6.70
C THR A 147 64.14 0.12 -6.91
N HIS A 148 63.35 1.09 -7.38
CA HIS A 148 61.91 0.93 -7.59
C HIS A 148 61.62 0.40 -9.00
N ASN A 149 60.48 -0.23 -9.16
CA ASN A 149 59.96 -0.71 -10.43
C ASN A 149 59.37 0.47 -11.22
N THR A 150 60.19 1.05 -12.08
CA THR A 150 59.79 2.13 -12.98
C THR A 150 59.59 1.61 -14.40
N VAL A 151 58.44 1.91 -14.99
CA VAL A 151 58.08 1.55 -16.36
C VAL A 151 57.71 2.79 -17.17
N PRO A 152 57.77 2.78 -18.51
CA PRO A 152 57.26 3.90 -19.32
C PRO A 152 55.78 4.20 -19.03
N ILE A 153 55.41 5.48 -19.00
CA ILE A 153 54.01 5.91 -18.74
C ILE A 153 53.06 5.32 -19.80
N GLU A 154 53.51 5.22 -21.04
CA GLU A 154 52.73 4.64 -22.15
C GLU A 154 52.39 3.16 -21.90
N GLU A 155 53.32 2.41 -21.30
CA GLU A 155 53.12 0.99 -20.97
C GLU A 155 52.10 0.83 -19.84
N GLU A 156 52.32 1.50 -18.70
CA GLU A 156 51.42 1.43 -17.54
C GLU A 156 50.02 1.94 -17.89
N SER A 157 49.94 3.05 -18.63
CA SER A 157 48.64 3.60 -19.09
C SER A 157 47.95 2.67 -20.08
N GLY A 158 48.69 1.97 -20.95
CA GLY A 158 48.16 0.94 -21.83
C GLY A 158 47.54 -0.22 -21.04
N GLN A 159 48.24 -0.71 -20.02
CA GLN A 159 47.76 -1.77 -19.14
C GLN A 159 46.50 -1.35 -18.37
N ARG A 160 46.50 -0.16 -17.75
CA ARG A 160 45.33 0.37 -17.04
C ARG A 160 44.14 0.57 -17.96
N LYS A 161 44.34 1.10 -19.17
CA LYS A 161 43.28 1.25 -20.18
C LYS A 161 42.69 -0.11 -20.56
N ALA A 162 43.50 -1.17 -20.67
CA ALA A 162 43.00 -2.52 -20.92
C ALA A 162 42.12 -3.04 -19.77
N GLN A 163 42.57 -2.89 -18.52
CA GLN A 163 41.79 -3.26 -17.33
C GLN A 163 40.48 -2.48 -17.21
N ILE A 164 40.50 -1.18 -17.52
CA ILE A 164 39.29 -0.35 -17.55
C ILE A 164 38.32 -0.87 -18.61
N LYS A 165 38.79 -1.20 -19.81
CA LYS A 165 37.95 -1.77 -20.88
C LYS A 165 37.33 -3.10 -20.47
N GLU A 166 38.09 -3.97 -19.81
CA GLU A 166 37.59 -5.25 -19.30
C GLU A 166 36.51 -5.04 -18.23
N THR A 167 36.78 -4.17 -17.25
CA THR A 167 35.83 -3.82 -16.19
C THR A 167 34.56 -3.18 -16.77
N GLN A 168 34.70 -2.30 -17.75
CA GLN A 168 33.59 -1.67 -18.45
C GLN A 168 32.73 -2.71 -19.18
N ALA A 169 33.34 -3.67 -19.88
CA ALA A 169 32.62 -4.77 -20.54
C ALA A 169 31.88 -5.65 -19.53
N HIS A 170 32.50 -5.94 -18.37
CA HIS A 170 31.85 -6.68 -17.30
C HIS A 170 30.61 -5.95 -16.75
N ILE A 171 30.74 -4.65 -16.47
CA ILE A 171 29.61 -3.81 -16.01
C ILE A 171 28.50 -3.76 -17.06
N GLN A 172 28.84 -3.58 -18.34
CA GLN A 172 27.85 -3.59 -19.43
C GLN A 172 27.08 -4.91 -19.49
N LYS A 173 27.77 -6.04 -19.32
CA LYS A 173 27.12 -7.36 -19.24
C LYS A 173 26.18 -7.47 -18.03
N MET A 174 26.63 -7.02 -16.85
CA MET A 174 25.77 -6.99 -15.66
C MET A 174 24.52 -6.13 -15.87
N ILE A 175 24.64 -4.97 -16.51
CA ILE A 175 23.50 -4.11 -16.84
C ILE A 175 22.51 -4.87 -17.75
N GLN A 176 23.00 -5.50 -18.81
CA GLN A 176 22.16 -6.30 -19.72
C GLN A 176 21.44 -7.45 -18.99
N ASP A 177 22.16 -8.19 -18.14
CA ASP A 177 21.59 -9.28 -17.35
C ASP A 177 20.51 -8.78 -16.38
N ARG A 178 20.73 -7.63 -15.73
CA ARG A 178 19.74 -7.03 -14.83
C ARG A 178 18.53 -6.50 -15.59
N MET A 179 18.71 -5.89 -16.76
CA MET A 179 17.60 -5.47 -17.63
C MET A 179 16.75 -6.67 -18.08
N LYS A 180 17.39 -7.76 -18.52
CA LYS A 180 16.67 -9.00 -18.86
C LYS A 180 15.91 -9.54 -17.66
N LYS A 181 16.51 -9.52 -16.46
CA LYS A 181 15.86 -10.01 -15.25
C LYS A 181 14.64 -9.18 -14.85
N ILE A 182 14.71 -7.86 -15.01
CA ILE A 182 13.56 -6.96 -14.81
C ILE A 182 12.41 -7.36 -15.73
N GLU A 183 12.69 -7.63 -17.00
CA GLU A 183 11.64 -8.02 -17.97
C GLU A 183 11.00 -9.37 -17.62
N GLU A 184 11.80 -10.37 -17.24
CA GLU A 184 11.30 -11.66 -16.75
C GLU A 184 10.37 -11.50 -15.54
N LEU A 185 10.77 -10.66 -14.57
CA LEU A 185 9.98 -10.42 -13.36
C LEU A 185 8.68 -9.66 -13.66
N LYS A 186 8.70 -8.69 -14.58
CA LYS A 186 7.51 -7.99 -15.05
C LYS A 186 6.53 -8.96 -15.70
N HIS A 187 7.01 -9.82 -16.61
CA HIS A 187 6.17 -10.82 -17.26
C HIS A 187 5.58 -11.81 -16.25
N ALA A 188 6.39 -12.29 -15.29
CA ALA A 188 5.91 -13.20 -14.25
C ALA A 188 4.86 -12.54 -13.34
N ALA A 189 5.01 -11.27 -13.01
CA ALA A 189 4.04 -10.52 -12.21
C ALA A 189 2.71 -10.34 -12.96
N GLU A 190 2.75 -9.98 -14.25
CA GLU A 190 1.56 -9.83 -15.09
C GLU A 190 0.84 -11.18 -15.28
N LEU A 191 1.59 -12.27 -15.47
CA LEU A 191 1.01 -13.61 -15.57
C LEU A 191 0.32 -14.02 -14.26
N LYS A 192 0.95 -13.74 -13.10
CA LYS A 192 0.33 -13.98 -11.79
C LYS A 192 -0.94 -13.17 -11.61
N LYS A 193 -0.95 -11.90 -12.01
CA LYS A 193 -2.14 -11.03 -11.96
C LYS A 193 -3.26 -11.60 -12.82
N LYS A 194 -2.99 -11.94 -14.09
CA LYS A 194 -3.98 -12.56 -14.99
C LYS A 194 -4.53 -13.87 -14.45
N ASN A 195 -3.68 -14.71 -13.85
CA ASN A 195 -4.12 -15.96 -13.24
C ASN A 195 -5.02 -15.70 -12.03
N ALA A 196 -4.66 -14.77 -11.14
CA ALA A 196 -5.48 -14.40 -9.99
C ALA A 196 -6.84 -13.81 -10.42
N ASP A 197 -6.87 -12.96 -11.45
CA ASP A 197 -8.10 -12.40 -12.00
C ASP A 197 -8.98 -13.50 -12.63
N LYS A 198 -8.37 -14.48 -13.32
CA LYS A 198 -9.09 -15.63 -13.87
C LYS A 198 -9.67 -16.53 -12.78
N GLU A 199 -8.90 -16.81 -11.72
CA GLU A 199 -9.34 -17.59 -10.56
C GLU A 199 -10.51 -16.88 -9.85
N LYS A 200 -10.37 -15.57 -9.58
CA LYS A 200 -11.45 -14.75 -9.01
C LYS A 200 -12.72 -14.79 -9.87
N THR A 201 -12.57 -14.67 -11.18
CA THR A 201 -13.70 -14.73 -12.12
C THR A 201 -14.36 -16.11 -12.11
N GLY A 202 -13.55 -17.18 -12.09
CA GLY A 202 -14.02 -18.56 -11.95
C GLY A 202 -14.82 -18.75 -10.66
N SER A 203 -14.29 -18.29 -9.52
CA SER A 203 -15.01 -18.35 -8.24
C SER A 203 -16.34 -17.58 -8.29
N ILE A 204 -16.36 -16.38 -8.85
CA ILE A 204 -17.60 -15.58 -8.98
C ILE A 204 -18.63 -16.30 -9.83
N GLN A 205 -18.23 -16.91 -10.96
CA GLN A 205 -19.14 -17.66 -11.84
C GLN A 205 -19.75 -18.85 -11.10
N VAL A 206 -18.93 -19.55 -10.32
CA VAL A 206 -19.34 -20.71 -9.51
C VAL A 206 -20.37 -20.29 -8.43
N PHE A 207 -20.09 -19.23 -7.67
CA PHE A 207 -21.04 -18.73 -6.67
C PHE A 207 -22.33 -18.22 -7.30
N THR A 208 -22.23 -17.53 -8.43
CA THR A 208 -23.41 -17.08 -9.19
C THR A 208 -24.28 -18.26 -9.60
N ALA A 209 -23.68 -19.34 -10.14
CA ALA A 209 -24.43 -20.52 -10.55
C ALA A 209 -25.13 -21.23 -9.37
N LEU A 210 -24.48 -21.27 -8.20
CA LEU A 210 -25.08 -21.83 -6.98
C LEU A 210 -26.28 -21.00 -6.51
N ILE A 211 -26.12 -19.67 -6.44
CA ILE A 211 -27.21 -18.75 -6.06
C ILE A 211 -28.39 -18.92 -7.01
N SER A 212 -28.16 -18.89 -8.32
CA SER A 212 -29.23 -19.08 -9.31
C SER A 212 -29.93 -20.43 -9.19
N THR A 213 -29.20 -21.49 -8.80
CA THR A 213 -29.79 -22.81 -8.55
C THR A 213 -30.69 -22.80 -7.31
N ILE A 214 -30.25 -22.17 -6.23
CA ILE A 214 -31.04 -22.03 -4.99
C ILE A 214 -32.32 -21.23 -5.26
N GLU A 215 -32.20 -20.09 -5.95
CA GLU A 215 -33.33 -19.24 -6.33
C GLU A 215 -34.34 -20.00 -7.21
N ARG A 216 -33.86 -20.77 -8.19
CA ARG A 216 -34.73 -21.61 -9.03
C ARG A 216 -35.50 -22.64 -8.21
N ILE A 217 -34.82 -23.37 -7.32
CA ILE A 217 -35.49 -24.40 -6.52
C ILE A 217 -36.48 -23.76 -5.54
N GLN A 218 -36.14 -22.60 -4.96
CA GLN A 218 -37.07 -21.85 -4.12
C GLN A 218 -38.35 -21.47 -4.88
N ALA A 219 -38.22 -20.97 -6.12
CA ALA A 219 -39.36 -20.62 -6.96
C ALA A 219 -40.22 -21.84 -7.29
N GLU A 220 -39.60 -22.97 -7.67
CA GLU A 220 -40.31 -24.23 -7.95
C GLU A 220 -41.09 -24.75 -6.73
N LEU A 221 -40.51 -24.63 -5.53
CA LEU A 221 -41.18 -25.03 -4.28
C LEU A 221 -42.40 -24.15 -3.98
N LEU A 222 -42.26 -22.82 -4.13
CA LEU A 222 -43.35 -21.88 -3.91
C LEU A 222 -44.50 -22.11 -4.90
N GLU A 223 -44.17 -22.33 -6.18
CA GLU A 223 -45.17 -22.62 -7.21
C GLU A 223 -45.92 -23.94 -6.94
N MET A 224 -45.20 -24.98 -6.49
CA MET A 224 -45.81 -26.26 -6.11
C MET A 224 -46.79 -26.09 -4.93
N MET A 225 -46.40 -25.32 -3.91
CA MET A 225 -47.25 -25.03 -2.75
C MET A 225 -48.50 -24.27 -3.18
N GLU A 226 -48.36 -23.25 -4.03
CA GLU A 226 -49.49 -22.45 -4.52
C GLU A 226 -50.46 -23.29 -5.36
N LYS A 227 -49.96 -24.13 -6.28
CA LYS A 227 -50.79 -25.04 -7.09
C LYS A 227 -51.60 -25.99 -6.23
N ARG A 228 -51.00 -26.52 -5.16
CA ARG A 228 -51.67 -27.48 -4.27
C ARG A 228 -52.68 -26.81 -3.36
N GLN A 229 -52.36 -25.62 -2.84
CA GLN A 229 -53.32 -24.79 -2.12
C GLN A 229 -54.56 -24.51 -2.98
N LYS A 230 -54.37 -24.04 -4.23
CA LYS A 230 -55.47 -23.79 -5.17
C LYS A 230 -56.32 -25.03 -5.43
N ALA A 231 -55.69 -26.20 -5.56
CA ALA A 231 -56.43 -27.45 -5.75
C ALA A 231 -57.33 -27.80 -4.55
N THR A 232 -56.81 -27.62 -3.32
CA THR A 232 -57.60 -27.82 -2.10
C THR A 232 -58.72 -26.78 -1.96
N GLU A 233 -58.46 -25.52 -2.31
CA GLU A 233 -59.48 -24.46 -2.34
C GLU A 233 -60.60 -24.80 -3.34
N ILE A 234 -60.26 -25.22 -4.57
CA ILE A 234 -61.24 -25.64 -5.58
C ILE A 234 -62.08 -26.84 -5.07
N GLN A 235 -61.44 -27.80 -4.42
CA GLN A 235 -62.14 -28.95 -3.84
C GLN A 235 -63.12 -28.52 -2.73
N ALA A 236 -62.69 -27.63 -1.84
CA ALA A 236 -63.52 -27.10 -0.76
C ALA A 236 -64.72 -26.31 -1.32
N GLU A 237 -64.47 -25.44 -2.28
CA GLU A 237 -65.51 -24.66 -2.96
C GLU A 237 -66.53 -25.55 -3.68
N GLY A 238 -66.08 -26.65 -4.29
CA GLY A 238 -66.97 -27.65 -4.90
C GLY A 238 -67.91 -28.31 -3.88
N LEU A 239 -67.38 -28.71 -2.72
CA LEU A 239 -68.18 -29.31 -1.64
C LEU A 239 -69.16 -28.29 -1.03
N ILE A 240 -68.73 -27.04 -0.84
CA ILE A 240 -69.59 -25.96 -0.35
C ILE A 240 -70.75 -25.74 -1.31
N LYS A 241 -70.51 -25.68 -2.62
CA LYS A 241 -71.58 -25.52 -3.62
C LYS A 241 -72.58 -26.67 -3.63
N GLU A 242 -72.11 -27.90 -3.42
CA GLU A 242 -72.97 -29.08 -3.30
C GLU A 242 -73.87 -28.98 -2.05
N LEU A 243 -73.31 -28.59 -0.91
CA LEU A 243 -74.06 -28.32 0.33
C LEU A 243 -75.06 -27.18 0.19
N GLU A 244 -74.68 -26.05 -0.41
CA GLU A 244 -75.56 -24.90 -0.62
C GLU A 244 -76.77 -25.26 -1.50
N LYS A 245 -76.54 -26.09 -2.52
CA LYS A 245 -77.61 -26.61 -3.38
C LYS A 245 -78.55 -27.52 -2.59
N GLU A 246 -78.02 -28.47 -1.83
CA GLU A 246 -78.81 -29.39 -1.02
C GLU A 246 -79.62 -28.66 0.06
N ILE A 247 -79.05 -27.63 0.69
CA ILE A 247 -79.77 -26.75 1.62
C ILE A 247 -80.91 -26.02 0.92
N THR A 248 -80.72 -25.57 -0.32
CA THR A 248 -81.76 -24.88 -1.09
C THR A 248 -82.91 -25.82 -1.43
N GLU A 249 -82.62 -27.03 -1.92
CA GLU A 249 -83.62 -28.07 -2.20
C GLU A 249 -84.39 -28.49 -0.93
N LEU A 250 -83.69 -28.61 0.20
CA LEU A 250 -84.30 -28.92 1.50
C LEU A 250 -85.23 -27.79 1.98
N LYS A 251 -84.82 -26.53 1.85
CA LYS A 251 -85.65 -25.36 2.20
C LYS A 251 -86.89 -25.25 1.32
N GLU A 252 -86.76 -25.46 0.01
CA GLU A 252 -87.91 -25.47 -0.90
C GLU A 252 -88.91 -26.55 -0.47
N ARG A 253 -88.45 -27.77 -0.21
CA ARG A 253 -89.32 -28.86 0.25
C ARG A 253 -89.96 -28.58 1.60
N GLU A 254 -89.23 -27.97 2.54
CA GLU A 254 -89.76 -27.52 3.83
C GLU A 254 -90.90 -26.52 3.62
N THR A 255 -90.73 -25.52 2.74
CA THR A 255 -91.77 -24.54 2.46
C THR A 255 -93.01 -25.15 1.79
N GLU A 256 -92.85 -26.12 0.89
CA GLU A 256 -93.97 -26.86 0.30
C GLU A 256 -94.73 -27.68 1.35
N LEU A 257 -94.01 -28.33 2.27
CA LEU A 257 -94.62 -29.06 3.38
C LEU A 257 -95.39 -28.13 4.31
N GLU A 258 -94.83 -26.96 4.62
CA GLU A 258 -95.48 -25.95 5.46
C GLU A 258 -96.77 -25.42 4.81
N GLN A 259 -96.76 -25.17 3.50
CA GLN A 259 -97.95 -24.77 2.74
C GLN A 259 -99.04 -25.86 2.77
N LEU A 260 -98.65 -27.13 2.67
CA LEU A 260 -99.59 -28.25 2.77
C LEU A 260 -100.15 -28.42 4.18
N LEU A 261 -99.38 -28.14 5.24
CA LEU A 261 -99.88 -28.16 6.63
C LEU A 261 -100.96 -27.09 6.89
N HIS A 262 -100.87 -25.95 6.21
CA HIS A 262 -101.81 -24.83 6.35
C HIS A 262 -103.04 -24.92 5.44
N THR A 263 -103.20 -25.99 4.66
CA THR A 263 -104.36 -26.16 3.78
C THR A 263 -105.59 -26.66 4.54
N GLU A 264 -106.74 -26.02 4.35
CA GLU A 264 -108.03 -26.46 4.91
C GLU A 264 -108.74 -27.50 4.01
N ASP A 265 -108.25 -27.73 2.79
CA ASP A 265 -108.78 -28.74 1.86
C ASP A 265 -108.19 -30.13 2.14
N HIS A 266 -108.88 -30.88 2.98
CA HIS A 266 -108.50 -32.23 3.38
C HIS A 266 -108.45 -33.24 2.22
N LEU A 267 -109.20 -33.03 1.12
CA LEU A 267 -109.18 -33.93 -0.03
C LEU A 267 -107.94 -33.69 -0.88
N HIS A 268 -107.56 -32.42 -1.08
CA HIS A 268 -106.34 -32.01 -1.77
C HIS A 268 -105.07 -32.49 -1.04
N LEU A 269 -105.05 -32.38 0.29
CA LEU A 269 -103.95 -32.89 1.14
C LEU A 269 -103.73 -34.39 0.93
N LEU A 270 -104.81 -35.19 0.96
CA LEU A 270 -104.73 -36.65 0.78
C LEU A 270 -104.40 -37.07 -0.65
N HIS A 271 -104.78 -36.27 -1.66
CA HIS A 271 -104.47 -36.55 -3.07
C HIS A 271 -103.01 -36.22 -3.42
N ILE A 272 -102.44 -35.16 -2.84
CA ILE A 272 -101.05 -34.72 -3.09
C ILE A 272 -100.04 -35.44 -2.19
N CYS A 273 -100.43 -35.79 -0.95
CA CYS A 273 -99.58 -36.53 -0.01
C CYS A 273 -100.13 -37.91 0.34
N PRO A 274 -100.05 -38.90 -0.57
CA PRO A 274 -100.10 -40.31 -0.19
C PRO A 274 -99.06 -40.63 0.90
N SER A 275 -99.36 -41.53 1.84
CA SER A 275 -98.42 -41.89 2.94
C SER A 275 -97.04 -42.37 2.47
N THR A 276 -96.94 -42.85 1.22
CA THR A 276 -95.68 -43.27 0.57
C THR A 276 -94.81 -42.09 0.14
N THR A 277 -95.40 -40.92 -0.14
CA THR A 277 -94.69 -39.72 -0.63
C THR A 277 -94.05 -38.93 0.51
N LEU A 278 -94.62 -38.98 1.72
CA LEU A 278 -94.02 -38.40 2.94
C LEU A 278 -92.70 -39.07 3.34
N SER A 279 -92.46 -40.30 2.89
CA SER A 279 -91.25 -41.06 3.20
C SER A 279 -90.10 -40.82 2.21
N ASN A 280 -90.36 -40.13 1.11
CA ASN A 280 -89.35 -39.82 0.10
C ASN A 280 -88.60 -38.54 0.50
N LEU A 281 -87.67 -38.67 1.44
CA LEU A 281 -86.68 -37.62 1.71
C LEU A 281 -85.83 -37.40 0.45
N PRO A 282 -85.43 -36.17 0.10
CA PRO A 282 -84.40 -35.95 -0.92
C PRO A 282 -83.20 -36.84 -0.61
N ASN A 283 -82.59 -37.44 -1.62
CA ASN A 283 -81.49 -38.37 -1.41
C ASN A 283 -80.24 -37.58 -0.99
N THR A 284 -80.13 -37.31 0.30
CA THR A 284 -79.09 -36.47 0.89
C THR A 284 -77.80 -37.25 1.06
N ARG A 285 -76.67 -36.65 0.67
CA ARG A 285 -75.35 -37.29 0.83
C ARG A 285 -75.02 -37.37 2.33
N ASN A 286 -74.37 -38.44 2.78
CA ASN A 286 -73.95 -38.53 4.18
C ASN A 286 -72.67 -37.70 4.43
N TRP A 287 -72.86 -36.48 4.92
CA TRP A 287 -71.78 -35.51 5.17
C TRP A 287 -70.92 -35.79 6.40
N THR A 288 -71.35 -36.65 7.33
CA THR A 288 -70.64 -36.89 8.60
C THR A 288 -69.26 -37.55 8.47
N LYS A 289 -68.88 -38.03 7.28
CA LYS A 289 -67.59 -38.70 7.02
C LYS A 289 -66.69 -37.94 6.02
N ILE A 290 -67.11 -36.77 5.54
CA ILE A 290 -66.35 -36.01 4.55
C ILE A 290 -65.46 -35.02 5.30
N GLU A 291 -64.18 -35.36 5.43
CA GLU A 291 -63.16 -34.45 5.94
C GLU A 291 -62.31 -33.94 4.76
N ILE A 292 -62.21 -32.62 4.62
CA ILE A 292 -61.22 -32.01 3.73
C ILE A 292 -59.88 -32.17 4.44
N ASN A 293 -58.92 -32.81 3.77
CA ASN A 293 -57.57 -32.96 4.32
C ASN A 293 -56.92 -31.57 4.44
N THR A 294 -57.01 -30.98 5.64
CA THR A 294 -56.41 -29.70 6.01
C THR A 294 -54.92 -29.81 6.28
N ASP A 295 -54.41 -31.03 6.42
CA ASP A 295 -53.02 -31.25 6.75
C ASP A 295 -52.20 -31.19 5.46
N TRP A 296 -51.63 -30.01 5.20
CA TRP A 296 -50.33 -29.97 4.54
C TRP A 296 -49.37 -30.68 5.48
N SER A 297 -49.35 -32.01 5.39
CA SER A 297 -48.62 -32.83 6.35
C SER A 297 -47.21 -32.27 6.41
N THR A 298 -46.74 -32.03 7.63
CA THR A 298 -45.34 -31.73 7.93
C THR A 298 -44.39 -32.61 7.12
N GLU A 299 -44.82 -33.81 6.77
CA GLU A 299 -44.18 -34.77 5.87
C GLU A 299 -44.00 -34.30 4.42
N GLY A 300 -44.99 -33.68 3.78
CA GLY A 300 -44.86 -33.15 2.42
C GLY A 300 -43.82 -32.01 2.34
N ARG A 301 -43.84 -31.12 3.34
CA ARG A 301 -42.82 -30.07 3.50
C ARG A 301 -41.44 -30.66 3.77
N ARG A 302 -41.36 -31.64 4.67
CA ARG A 302 -40.11 -32.32 5.05
C ARG A 302 -39.48 -33.03 3.88
N LYS A 303 -40.29 -33.72 3.05
CA LYS A 303 -39.82 -34.43 1.87
C LYS A 303 -39.27 -33.48 0.80
N ALA A 304 -39.94 -32.34 0.57
CA ALA A 304 -39.44 -31.31 -0.33
C ALA A 304 -38.14 -30.65 0.19
N LEU A 305 -38.05 -30.41 1.51
CA LEU A 305 -36.83 -29.87 2.13
C LEU A 305 -35.65 -30.85 2.07
N LEU A 306 -35.91 -32.16 2.22
CA LEU A 306 -34.89 -33.21 2.10
C LEU A 306 -34.40 -33.33 0.65
N GLN A 307 -35.30 -33.21 -0.34
CA GLN A 307 -34.92 -33.16 -1.75
C GLN A 307 -34.07 -31.92 -2.07
N LEU A 308 -34.41 -30.76 -1.52
CA LEU A 308 -33.61 -29.53 -1.61
C LEU A 308 -32.21 -29.75 -1.00
N GLN A 309 -32.15 -30.29 0.21
CA GLN A 309 -30.88 -30.55 0.90
C GLN A 309 -29.98 -31.50 0.09
N GLN A 310 -30.57 -32.52 -0.54
CA GLN A 310 -29.84 -33.46 -1.38
C GLN A 310 -29.29 -32.80 -2.65
N LEU A 311 -30.12 -32.05 -3.39
CA LEU A 311 -29.70 -31.37 -4.62
C LEU A 311 -28.60 -30.33 -4.36
N VAL A 312 -28.71 -29.57 -3.26
CA VAL A 312 -27.69 -28.61 -2.85
C VAL A 312 -26.38 -29.33 -2.49
N SER A 313 -26.46 -30.48 -1.81
CA SER A 313 -25.27 -31.26 -1.44
C SER A 313 -24.57 -31.83 -2.68
N GLU A 314 -25.32 -32.36 -3.65
CA GLU A 314 -24.78 -32.91 -4.91
C GLU A 314 -24.08 -31.82 -5.75
N GLU A 315 -24.61 -30.59 -5.78
CA GLU A 315 -23.96 -29.48 -6.49
C GLU A 315 -22.71 -28.95 -5.77
N ILE A 316 -22.70 -28.94 -4.42
CA ILE A 316 -21.51 -28.63 -3.62
C ILE A 316 -20.40 -29.67 -3.87
N GLU A 317 -20.77 -30.96 -4.00
CA GLU A 317 -19.81 -32.03 -4.25
C GLU A 317 -19.19 -31.95 -5.66
N LYS A 318 -20.01 -31.71 -6.70
CA LYS A 318 -19.51 -31.43 -8.07
C LYS A 318 -18.57 -30.22 -8.10
N MET A 319 -18.87 -29.19 -7.32
CA MET A 319 -18.04 -27.99 -7.20
C MET A 319 -16.68 -28.31 -6.58
N SER A 320 -16.66 -29.12 -5.50
CA SER A 320 -15.42 -29.58 -4.86
C SER A 320 -14.54 -30.40 -5.82
N GLU A 321 -15.13 -31.20 -6.71
CA GLU A 321 -14.38 -31.96 -7.72
C GLU A 321 -13.75 -31.09 -8.82
N ILE A 322 -14.46 -30.04 -9.27
CA ILE A 322 -13.94 -29.10 -10.27
C ILE A 322 -12.73 -28.34 -9.69
N MET A 323 -12.85 -27.88 -8.44
CA MET A 323 -11.77 -27.18 -7.73
C MET A 323 -10.54 -28.08 -7.49
N SER A 324 -10.77 -29.35 -7.13
CA SER A 324 -9.70 -30.33 -6.92
C SER A 324 -8.92 -30.69 -8.19
N LYS A 325 -9.55 -30.56 -9.38
CA LYS A 325 -8.90 -30.77 -10.67
C LYS A 325 -8.01 -29.59 -11.06
N GLU A 326 -8.37 -28.36 -10.67
CA GLU A 326 -7.59 -27.15 -10.92
C GLU A 326 -6.36 -27.02 -9.99
N GLU A 327 -6.44 -27.49 -8.73
CA GLU A 327 -5.29 -27.53 -7.79
C GLU A 327 -4.15 -28.43 -8.29
N LYS A 328 -4.47 -29.56 -8.94
CA LYS A 328 -3.45 -30.50 -9.47
C LYS A 328 -2.63 -29.93 -10.63
N THR A 329 -3.14 -28.91 -11.31
CA THR A 329 -2.44 -28.25 -12.43
C THR A 329 -1.58 -27.05 -12.01
N GLN A 330 -1.78 -26.46 -10.82
CA GLN A 330 -1.16 -25.17 -10.46
C GLN A 330 -0.31 -25.17 -9.18
N GLY A 331 -0.30 -26.23 -8.37
CA GLY A 331 0.67 -26.43 -7.28
C GLY A 331 0.69 -25.32 -6.21
N ARG A 332 -0.48 -24.91 -5.68
CA ARG A 332 -0.57 -24.04 -4.49
C ARG A 332 -1.69 -24.50 -3.53
N PRO A 333 -1.46 -24.52 -2.20
CA PRO A 333 -2.34 -25.19 -1.23
C PRO A 333 -3.35 -24.26 -0.54
N CYS A 334 -3.73 -23.12 -1.11
CA CYS A 334 -4.45 -22.09 -0.36
C CYS A 334 -5.98 -22.29 -0.28
N PHE A 335 -6.60 -23.18 -1.05
CA PHE A 335 -8.07 -23.29 -1.12
C PHE A 335 -8.66 -24.52 -0.41
N ALA A 336 -7.88 -25.57 -0.18
CA ALA A 336 -8.30 -26.74 0.62
C ALA A 336 -8.85 -26.38 2.02
N ALA A 337 -8.41 -25.26 2.61
CA ALA A 337 -8.90 -24.77 3.90
C ALA A 337 -10.37 -24.29 3.86
N MET A 338 -10.87 -23.84 2.70
CA MET A 338 -12.27 -23.38 2.61
C MET A 338 -13.26 -24.54 2.39
N CYS A 339 -12.91 -25.57 1.61
CA CYS A 339 -13.79 -26.74 1.43
C CYS A 339 -13.90 -27.62 2.69
N SER A 340 -12.90 -27.57 3.57
CA SER A 340 -12.91 -28.28 4.86
C SER A 340 -14.01 -27.79 5.82
N LEU A 341 -14.54 -26.58 5.61
CA LEU A 341 -15.63 -26.01 6.42
C LEU A 341 -17.03 -26.46 5.97
N PHE A 342 -17.16 -27.02 4.77
CA PHE A 342 -18.46 -27.40 4.20
C PHE A 342 -18.72 -28.91 4.20
N THR A 343 -17.74 -29.74 4.58
CA THR A 343 -17.80 -31.20 4.40
C THR A 343 -17.67 -32.02 5.68
N THR A 344 -17.54 -31.43 6.88
CA THR A 344 -17.51 -32.21 8.12
C THR A 344 -18.92 -32.66 8.56
N PRO A 345 -19.21 -33.96 8.63
CA PRO A 345 -20.54 -34.50 8.91
C PRO A 345 -20.70 -34.85 10.40
N ALA A 346 -20.65 -33.86 11.29
CA ALA A 346 -20.92 -34.08 12.71
C ALA A 346 -21.88 -33.02 13.26
N GLU A 347 -22.90 -33.51 13.97
CA GLU A 347 -23.83 -32.76 14.84
C GLU A 347 -25.12 -32.21 14.18
N ARG A 348 -25.93 -33.13 13.66
CA ARG A 348 -27.39 -32.97 13.65
C ARG A 348 -27.91 -33.28 15.05
N HIS A 349 -28.47 -32.30 15.77
CA HIS A 349 -29.70 -32.39 16.58
C HIS A 349 -30.04 -30.99 17.11
N ILE A 350 -30.95 -30.29 16.41
CA ILE A 350 -31.53 -29.01 16.85
C ILE A 350 -32.99 -29.30 17.22
N GLN A 351 -33.34 -29.20 18.50
CA GLN A 351 -34.70 -28.99 18.94
C GLN A 351 -34.97 -27.48 18.99
N ILE A 352 -35.96 -27.03 18.22
CA ILE A 352 -36.44 -25.65 18.21
C ILE A 352 -37.56 -25.55 19.24
N THR A 353 -37.38 -24.74 20.27
CA THR A 353 -38.49 -24.25 21.11
C THR A 353 -38.56 -22.73 20.97
N LEU A 354 -39.52 -22.27 20.18
CA LEU A 354 -39.92 -20.87 20.09
C LEU A 354 -40.69 -20.50 21.35
N THR A 355 -40.20 -19.51 22.11
CA THR A 355 -41.06 -18.72 22.99
C THR A 355 -40.88 -17.24 22.68
N GLN A 356 -41.98 -16.63 22.23
CA GLN A 356 -42.13 -15.20 22.04
C GLN A 356 -42.25 -14.51 23.41
N LYS A 357 -41.57 -13.37 23.58
CA LYS A 357 -42.08 -12.31 24.47
C LYS A 357 -41.61 -10.94 23.99
N LYS A 358 -42.59 -10.05 23.80
CA LYS A 358 -42.48 -8.65 23.37
C LYS A 358 -42.95 -7.79 24.54
N VAL A 359 -42.13 -6.88 25.07
CA VAL A 359 -42.58 -5.73 25.88
C VAL A 359 -41.65 -4.53 25.67
N THR A 360 -42.24 -3.35 25.83
CA THR A 360 -42.04 -1.99 25.31
C THR A 360 -41.10 -1.03 26.08
N ALA A 361 -40.54 -0.08 25.32
CA ALA A 361 -40.05 1.31 25.56
C ALA A 361 -39.79 1.93 26.97
N SER A 362 -38.52 2.38 27.13
CA SER A 362 -37.96 3.69 27.65
C SER A 362 -38.18 4.15 29.13
N PRO A 363 -37.40 5.15 29.66
CA PRO A 363 -35.99 5.09 30.08
C PRO A 363 -35.78 5.57 31.55
N ILE A 364 -34.87 4.97 32.34
CA ILE A 364 -34.42 5.52 33.64
C ILE A 364 -32.91 5.24 33.84
N LEU A 365 -32.19 6.27 34.30
CA LEU A 365 -30.75 6.32 34.58
C LEU A 365 -30.33 5.55 35.86
N HIS A 366 -29.11 4.98 35.79
CA HIS A 366 -28.23 4.35 36.81
C HIS A 366 -28.41 2.85 37.09
N PRO A 367 -27.37 2.08 37.51
CA PRO A 367 -25.90 2.27 37.53
C PRO A 367 -25.14 1.24 36.66
N ASN A 368 -24.00 1.58 36.02
CA ASN A 368 -23.10 0.71 35.21
C ASN A 368 -23.62 -0.71 34.90
N VAL A 369 -24.69 -0.79 34.11
CA VAL A 369 -25.22 -2.06 33.63
C VAL A 369 -24.36 -2.43 32.44
N VAL A 370 -23.60 -3.53 32.55
CA VAL A 370 -22.95 -4.12 31.38
C VAL A 370 -24.05 -4.46 30.39
N PRO A 371 -24.05 -3.88 29.17
CA PRO A 371 -25.11 -4.08 28.20
C PRO A 371 -25.20 -5.54 27.77
N ASP A 372 -26.32 -5.95 27.19
CA ASP A 372 -26.42 -7.30 26.62
C ASP A 372 -25.38 -7.52 25.51
N LEU A 373 -25.07 -8.78 25.21
CA LEU A 373 -23.97 -9.13 24.31
C LEU A 373 -24.20 -8.62 22.88
N GLU A 374 -25.45 -8.52 22.44
CA GLU A 374 -25.78 -7.98 21.13
C GLU A 374 -25.54 -6.48 21.06
N THR A 375 -25.92 -5.74 22.10
CA THR A 375 -25.60 -4.31 22.25
C THR A 375 -24.10 -4.07 22.31
N GLN A 376 -23.36 -4.85 23.11
CA GLN A 376 -21.89 -4.74 23.18
C GLN A 376 -21.24 -4.95 21.81
N ARG A 377 -21.65 -6.01 21.09
CA ARG A 377 -21.17 -6.29 19.73
C ARG A 377 -21.48 -5.12 18.80
N ALA A 378 -22.73 -4.66 18.77
CA ALA A 378 -23.17 -3.60 17.86
C ALA A 378 -22.42 -2.28 18.11
N GLU A 379 -22.27 -1.87 19.37
CA GLU A 379 -21.57 -0.63 19.73
C GLU A 379 -20.08 -0.68 19.33
N ILE A 380 -19.37 -1.75 19.67
CA ILE A 380 -17.95 -1.88 19.30
C ILE A 380 -17.78 -2.03 17.79
N THR A 381 -18.70 -2.71 17.10
CA THR A 381 -18.67 -2.84 15.63
C THR A 381 -18.79 -1.49 14.94
N ALA A 382 -19.72 -0.63 15.41
CA ALA A 382 -19.87 0.72 14.90
C ALA A 382 -18.59 1.56 15.17
N LEU A 383 -18.01 1.43 16.36
CA LEU A 383 -16.81 2.18 16.74
C LEU A 383 -15.55 1.74 15.99
N LEU A 384 -15.43 0.48 15.58
CA LEU A 384 -14.35 0.00 14.71
C LEU A 384 -14.39 0.64 13.30
N GLN A 385 -15.53 1.16 12.87
CA GLN A 385 -15.68 1.87 11.59
C GLN A 385 -15.39 3.37 11.69
N THR A 386 -15.00 3.86 12.88
CA THR A 386 -14.71 5.28 13.10
C THR A 386 -13.55 5.74 12.22
N LEU A 387 -13.75 6.83 11.48
CA LEU A 387 -12.71 7.45 10.67
C LEU A 387 -11.62 8.05 11.57
N LEU A 388 -10.37 7.87 11.17
CA LEU A 388 -9.21 8.42 11.87
C LEU A 388 -9.07 9.93 11.62
N LEU A 389 -9.13 10.75 12.67
CA LEU A 389 -8.89 12.19 12.59
C LEU A 389 -7.56 12.55 13.26
N GLU A 390 -6.82 13.50 12.68
CA GLU A 390 -5.53 13.96 13.21
C GLU A 390 -5.66 14.47 14.65
N GLY A 391 -4.78 14.00 15.53
CA GLY A 391 -4.77 14.37 16.95
C GLY A 391 -5.63 13.48 17.87
N ASP A 392 -6.49 12.63 17.29
CA ASP A 392 -7.28 11.67 18.05
C ASP A 392 -6.41 10.71 18.85
N THR A 393 -6.98 10.19 19.94
CA THR A 393 -6.35 9.18 20.78
C THR A 393 -7.03 7.84 20.57
N TRP A 394 -6.23 6.85 20.22
CA TRP A 394 -6.63 5.47 20.00
C TRP A 394 -5.85 4.55 20.92
N TYR A 395 -6.42 3.39 21.25
CA TYR A 395 -5.87 2.47 22.23
C TYR A 395 -5.57 1.13 21.60
N LEU A 396 -4.43 0.55 21.97
CA LEU A 396 -4.10 -0.82 21.59
C LEU A 396 -4.75 -1.79 22.56
N VAL A 397 -5.39 -2.81 22.00
CA VAL A 397 -5.94 -3.97 22.71
C VAL A 397 -5.30 -5.22 22.18
N ASP A 398 -4.82 -6.11 23.05
CA ASP A 398 -4.24 -7.39 22.65
C ASP A 398 -5.22 -8.20 21.76
N SER A 399 -4.70 -8.74 20.65
CA SER A 399 -5.56 -9.42 19.68
C SER A 399 -6.06 -10.77 20.19
N CYS A 400 -5.33 -11.46 21.07
CA CYS A 400 -5.78 -12.72 21.66
C CYS A 400 -6.96 -12.45 22.59
N TRP A 401 -6.85 -11.44 23.45
CA TRP A 401 -7.96 -10.99 24.29
C TRP A 401 -9.17 -10.57 23.44
N PHE A 402 -8.95 -9.75 22.40
CA PHE A 402 -10.05 -9.28 21.55
C PHE A 402 -10.71 -10.41 20.75
N LYS A 403 -9.94 -11.39 20.25
CA LYS A 403 -10.47 -12.59 19.60
C LYS A 403 -11.33 -13.42 20.56
N GLN A 404 -10.93 -13.53 21.83
CA GLN A 404 -11.73 -14.20 22.85
C GLN A 404 -13.02 -13.44 23.15
N TRP A 405 -12.96 -12.10 23.27
CA TRP A 405 -14.16 -11.26 23.39
C TRP A 405 -15.11 -11.44 22.20
N LYS A 406 -14.60 -11.48 20.97
CA LYS A 406 -15.39 -11.73 19.76
C LYS A 406 -16.17 -13.05 19.81
N LYS A 407 -15.56 -14.12 20.30
CA LYS A 407 -16.23 -15.42 20.53
C LYS A 407 -17.32 -15.28 21.59
N TYR A 408 -17.01 -14.62 22.71
CA TYR A 408 -17.94 -14.42 23.81
C TYR A 408 -19.21 -13.66 23.40
N VAL A 409 -19.09 -12.61 22.59
CA VAL A 409 -20.24 -11.80 22.15
C VAL A 409 -20.90 -12.29 20.85
N GLY A 410 -20.38 -13.35 20.22
CA GLY A 410 -20.87 -13.82 18.92
C GLY A 410 -20.69 -12.78 17.82
N PHE A 411 -19.50 -12.16 17.79
CA PHE A 411 -19.13 -11.12 16.83
C PHE A 411 -19.11 -11.68 15.40
N ASP A 412 -18.52 -12.85 15.23
CA ASP A 412 -18.44 -13.54 13.94
C ASP A 412 -19.67 -14.45 13.78
N SER A 413 -20.38 -14.34 12.65
CA SER A 413 -21.73 -14.91 12.45
C SER A 413 -21.82 -16.44 12.49
N TRP A 414 -20.67 -17.13 12.42
CA TRP A 414 -20.55 -18.59 12.39
C TRP A 414 -20.29 -19.21 13.77
N ASP A 415 -19.94 -18.43 14.80
CA ASP A 415 -19.63 -18.91 16.15
C ASP A 415 -20.72 -18.52 17.16
N LYS A 416 -21.98 -18.92 16.87
CA LYS A 416 -23.13 -18.62 17.75
C LYS A 416 -23.28 -19.58 18.92
N CYS A 417 -22.62 -20.75 18.89
CA CYS A 417 -22.79 -21.80 19.89
C CYS A 417 -22.06 -21.52 21.20
N SER A 418 -21.04 -20.66 21.18
CA SER A 418 -20.21 -20.34 22.35
C SER A 418 -20.58 -19.00 23.02
N VAL A 419 -21.54 -18.26 22.45
CA VAL A 419 -21.95 -16.93 22.92
C VAL A 419 -22.41 -16.96 24.37
N GLY A 420 -21.86 -16.07 25.19
CA GLY A 420 -22.19 -15.92 26.60
C GLY A 420 -21.72 -17.07 27.51
N MET A 421 -21.04 -18.10 26.98
CA MET A 421 -20.55 -19.20 27.81
C MET A 421 -19.39 -18.74 28.71
N LYS A 422 -19.39 -19.23 29.95
CA LYS A 422 -18.39 -18.83 30.97
C LYS A 422 -16.96 -19.24 30.62
N ASN A 423 -16.79 -20.34 29.87
CA ASN A 423 -15.48 -20.84 29.43
C ASN A 423 -14.82 -19.97 28.34
N VAL A 424 -15.59 -19.13 27.65
CA VAL A 424 -15.07 -18.18 26.65
C VAL A 424 -15.15 -16.73 27.11
N TYR A 425 -15.56 -16.48 28.36
CA TYR A 425 -15.52 -15.15 28.95
C TYR A 425 -14.09 -14.58 28.91
N PRO A 426 -13.88 -13.38 28.34
CA PRO A 426 -12.54 -12.85 28.10
C PRO A 426 -11.83 -12.37 29.36
N GLY A 427 -12.56 -12.13 30.46
CA GLY A 427 -11.99 -11.50 31.66
C GLY A 427 -11.64 -10.03 31.44
N PRO A 428 -10.91 -9.41 32.39
CA PRO A 428 -10.38 -8.05 32.23
C PRO A 428 -9.49 -7.93 31.00
N VAL A 429 -9.49 -6.76 30.37
CA VAL A 429 -8.61 -6.47 29.22
C VAL A 429 -7.16 -6.67 29.64
N ASP A 430 -6.49 -7.64 29.01
CA ASP A 430 -5.10 -7.99 29.30
C ASP A 430 -4.22 -7.69 28.09
N ASN A 431 -3.36 -6.68 28.23
CA ASN A 431 -2.41 -6.26 27.21
C ASN A 431 -0.99 -6.79 27.46
N SER A 432 -0.80 -7.78 28.35
CA SER A 432 0.51 -8.34 28.67
C SER A 432 1.24 -8.89 27.44
N GLY A 433 0.51 -9.42 26.46
CA GLY A 433 1.05 -9.87 25.17
C GLY A 433 1.78 -8.78 24.38
N LEU A 434 1.43 -7.51 24.60
CA LEU A 434 1.97 -6.35 23.89
C LEU A 434 3.18 -5.70 24.59
N LEU A 435 3.44 -6.01 25.86
CA LEU A 435 4.44 -5.33 26.69
C LEU A 435 5.77 -6.09 26.73
N GLN A 436 6.91 -5.39 26.77
CA GLN A 436 8.22 -6.03 26.91
C GLN A 436 8.40 -6.67 28.28
N ASP A 437 8.17 -5.89 29.34
CA ASP A 437 8.22 -6.32 30.73
C ASP A 437 6.99 -5.81 31.49
N THR A 438 6.68 -6.41 32.64
CA THR A 438 5.54 -6.00 33.49
C THR A 438 5.68 -4.58 34.05
N ASP A 439 6.92 -4.08 34.18
CA ASP A 439 7.21 -2.85 34.93
C ASP A 439 7.53 -1.65 34.02
N SER A 440 8.06 -1.90 32.82
CA SER A 440 8.56 -0.85 31.91
C SER A 440 7.43 -0.14 31.15
N HIS A 441 6.22 -0.71 31.12
CA HIS A 441 5.06 -0.26 30.32
C HIS A 441 5.40 0.02 28.84
N SER A 442 6.56 -0.45 28.36
CA SER A 442 7.01 -0.29 26.99
C SER A 442 6.42 -1.41 26.14
N ILE A 443 5.96 -1.06 24.94
CA ILE A 443 5.44 -2.05 24.01
C ILE A 443 6.59 -2.80 23.33
N LYS A 444 6.35 -4.06 22.96
CA LYS A 444 7.29 -4.85 22.14
C LYS A 444 7.52 -4.15 20.82
N ASN A 445 8.72 -4.33 20.27
CA ASN A 445 9.03 -3.82 18.94
C ASN A 445 8.34 -4.68 17.87
N HIS A 446 8.03 -4.07 16.73
CA HIS A 446 7.51 -4.76 15.53
C HIS A 446 6.13 -5.44 15.68
N LEU A 447 5.29 -5.01 16.62
CA LEU A 447 3.88 -5.43 16.68
C LEU A 447 3.15 -5.05 15.38
N ILE A 448 2.33 -5.97 14.89
CA ILE A 448 1.60 -5.90 13.63
C ILE A 448 0.10 -5.67 13.92
N ASP A 449 -0.47 -4.68 13.22
CA ASP A 449 -1.89 -4.36 13.28
C ASP A 449 -2.76 -5.55 12.84
N GLU A 450 -3.89 -5.77 13.50
CA GLU A 450 -4.82 -6.91 13.37
C GLU A 450 -4.26 -8.31 13.68
N LEU A 451 -2.93 -8.47 13.75
CA LEU A 451 -2.28 -9.72 14.12
C LEU A 451 -1.99 -9.76 15.62
N ASP A 452 -1.31 -8.74 16.16
CA ASP A 452 -0.87 -8.67 17.55
C ASP A 452 -1.80 -7.79 18.40
N TYR A 453 -2.29 -6.68 17.85
CA TYR A 453 -3.22 -5.77 18.53
C TYR A 453 -4.37 -5.34 17.63
N ILE A 454 -5.42 -4.80 18.25
CA ILE A 454 -6.55 -4.14 17.62
C ILE A 454 -6.58 -2.70 18.10
N LEU A 455 -6.86 -1.77 17.19
CA LEU A 455 -7.00 -0.35 17.49
C LEU A 455 -8.46 -0.02 17.80
N LEU A 456 -8.69 0.64 18.93
CA LEU A 456 -10.02 1.16 19.30
C LEU A 456 -9.98 2.67 19.53
N PRO A 457 -11.01 3.41 19.08
CA PRO A 457 -11.14 4.81 19.44
C PRO A 457 -11.36 4.93 20.96
N THR A 458 -11.14 6.14 21.49
CA THR A 458 -11.29 6.42 22.93
C THR A 458 -12.61 5.93 23.49
N GLU A 459 -13.72 6.14 22.77
CA GLU A 459 -15.03 5.68 23.21
C GLU A 459 -15.12 4.15 23.34
N GLY A 460 -14.58 3.40 22.35
CA GLY A 460 -14.59 1.94 22.36
C GLY A 460 -13.74 1.38 23.49
N TRP A 461 -12.57 1.98 23.74
CA TRP A 461 -11.74 1.65 24.88
C TRP A 461 -12.46 1.87 26.22
N CYS A 462 -13.04 3.06 26.42
CA CYS A 462 -13.78 3.37 27.65
C CYS A 462 -14.94 2.40 27.90
N LYS A 463 -15.65 1.98 26.84
CA LYS A 463 -16.71 0.96 26.93
C LYS A 463 -16.16 -0.39 27.37
N LEU A 464 -15.11 -0.92 26.72
CA LEU A 464 -14.53 -2.21 27.11
C LEU A 464 -14.01 -2.20 28.56
N ILE A 465 -13.36 -1.12 28.99
CA ILE A 465 -12.88 -0.99 30.37
C ILE A 465 -14.05 -0.88 31.36
N SER A 466 -15.13 -0.19 31.01
CA SER A 466 -16.35 -0.15 31.83
C SER A 466 -17.00 -1.53 31.99
N TRP A 467 -16.97 -2.36 30.94
CA TRP A 467 -17.64 -3.66 30.93
C TRP A 467 -16.83 -4.80 31.53
N TYR A 468 -15.52 -4.81 31.30
CA TYR A 468 -14.64 -5.94 31.63
C TYR A 468 -13.54 -5.57 32.63
N GLY A 469 -13.22 -4.29 32.80
CA GLY A 469 -12.08 -3.83 33.57
C GLY A 469 -10.75 -3.98 32.82
N LEU A 470 -9.67 -3.51 33.45
CA LEU A 470 -8.29 -3.65 32.99
C LEU A 470 -7.57 -4.63 33.92
N ALA A 471 -6.69 -5.47 33.37
CA ALA A 471 -5.86 -6.37 34.16
C ALA A 471 -5.05 -5.60 35.22
N GLU A 472 -4.89 -6.20 36.40
CA GLU A 472 -4.29 -5.56 37.57
C GLU A 472 -2.86 -5.08 37.28
N GLY A 473 -2.55 -3.84 37.68
CA GLY A 473 -1.24 -3.21 37.46
C GLY A 473 -0.97 -2.68 36.05
N GLN A 474 -1.85 -2.95 35.07
CA GLN A 474 -1.68 -2.43 33.71
C GLN A 474 -2.21 -1.00 33.55
N LYS A 475 -1.72 -0.32 32.51
CA LYS A 475 -2.17 1.02 32.10
C LYS A 475 -2.66 0.98 30.64
N PRO A 476 -3.59 1.88 30.26
CA PRO A 476 -4.02 2.01 28.87
C PRO A 476 -2.84 2.31 27.92
N ILE A 477 -2.76 1.59 26.80
CA ILE A 477 -1.74 1.82 25.76
C ILE A 477 -2.30 2.80 24.73
N ALA A 478 -2.30 4.08 25.09
CA ALA A 478 -2.78 5.17 24.23
C ALA A 478 -1.76 5.57 23.15
N ARG A 479 -2.24 5.86 21.94
CA ARG A 479 -1.46 6.36 20.81
C ARG A 479 -2.21 7.46 20.08
N LYS A 480 -1.45 8.34 19.41
CA LYS A 480 -1.99 9.48 18.68
C LYS A 480 -2.16 9.15 17.21
N VAL A 481 -3.23 9.66 16.62
CA VAL A 481 -3.39 9.66 15.17
C VAL A 481 -2.58 10.80 14.58
N THR A 482 -1.71 10.48 13.64
CA THR A 482 -0.91 11.45 12.91
C THR A 482 -1.12 11.29 11.42
N VAL A 483 -0.74 12.31 10.64
CA VAL A 483 -0.87 12.31 9.19
C VAL A 483 0.38 11.69 8.55
N PHE A 484 0.18 10.64 7.77
CA PHE A 484 1.21 9.91 7.04
C PHE A 484 1.18 10.24 5.55
N GLY A 485 2.35 10.15 4.92
CA GLY A 485 2.50 10.16 3.46
C GLY A 485 3.07 11.45 2.88
N MET A 486 3.99 11.30 1.92
CA MET A 486 4.67 12.42 1.24
C MET A 486 3.84 13.05 0.12
N PHE A 487 3.03 12.24 -0.59
CA PHE A 487 2.26 12.66 -1.76
C PHE A 487 0.75 12.55 -1.56
N VAL A 488 0.32 11.56 -0.78
CA VAL A 488 -1.07 11.33 -0.40
C VAL A 488 -1.14 11.27 1.11
N LYS A 489 -1.74 12.30 1.71
CA LYS A 489 -1.91 12.41 3.15
C LYS A 489 -3.05 11.52 3.61
N HIS A 490 -2.80 10.67 4.59
CA HIS A 490 -3.81 9.85 5.24
C HIS A 490 -3.54 9.77 6.74
N CYS A 491 -4.59 9.70 7.56
CA CYS A 491 -4.45 9.53 9.00
C CYS A 491 -4.11 8.07 9.34
N LYS A 492 -3.19 7.87 10.28
CA LYS A 492 -2.86 6.57 10.85
C LYS A 492 -2.47 6.72 12.32
N VAL A 493 -2.80 5.73 13.14
CA VAL A 493 -2.33 5.68 14.53
C VAL A 493 -0.81 5.47 14.55
N GLU A 494 -0.08 6.40 15.15
CA GLU A 494 1.36 6.29 15.35
C GLU A 494 1.64 5.43 16.57
N VAL A 495 2.00 4.17 16.34
CA VAL A 495 2.29 3.20 17.42
C VAL A 495 3.72 3.32 17.95
N TYR A 496 4.67 3.64 17.06
CA TYR A 496 6.08 3.83 17.40
C TYR A 496 6.56 5.20 16.94
N LEU A 497 7.35 5.85 17.79
CA LEU A 497 8.12 7.03 17.38
C LEU A 497 9.25 6.60 16.45
N THR A 498 9.65 7.50 15.56
CA THR A 498 10.79 7.31 14.65
C THR A 498 12.08 7.60 15.41
N GLU A 499 12.90 6.58 15.61
CA GLU A 499 14.24 6.76 16.15
C GLU A 499 15.17 7.28 15.05
N LEU A 500 15.85 8.39 15.33
CA LEU A 500 16.83 9.02 14.47
C LEU A 500 18.18 9.05 15.18
N ARG A 501 19.25 8.89 14.40
CA ARG A 501 20.64 8.94 14.86
C ARG A 501 21.21 10.31 14.57
N LEU A 502 21.51 11.08 15.59
CA LEU A 502 21.92 12.48 15.50
C LEU A 502 23.42 12.57 15.75
N CYS A 503 24.16 13.26 14.89
CA CYS A 503 25.56 13.57 15.13
C CYS A 503 25.94 14.97 14.62
N GLU A 504 27.08 15.44 15.07
CA GLU A 504 27.69 16.67 14.60
C GLU A 504 28.67 16.39 13.45
N TYR A 505 28.77 17.30 12.49
CA TYR A 505 29.71 17.13 11.37
C TYR A 505 31.18 16.99 11.82
N SER A 506 31.59 17.68 12.89
CA SER A 506 32.95 17.58 13.46
C SER A 506 33.25 16.23 14.10
N ASP A 507 32.22 15.54 14.58
CA ASP A 507 32.33 14.29 15.31
C ASP A 507 31.23 13.33 14.85
N MET A 508 31.50 12.73 13.69
CA MET A 508 30.57 11.82 13.01
C MET A 508 30.47 10.45 13.69
N ASP A 509 31.37 10.15 14.63
CA ASP A 509 31.40 8.90 15.39
C ASP A 509 30.57 8.99 16.68
N ASN A 510 30.41 10.20 17.24
CA ASN A 510 29.52 10.46 18.36
C ASN A 510 28.05 10.54 17.91
N ILE A 511 27.40 9.38 17.85
CA ILE A 511 26.00 9.23 17.48
C ILE A 511 25.10 9.17 18.72
N ILE A 512 24.10 10.03 18.78
CA ILE A 512 23.07 10.06 19.82
C ILE A 512 21.72 9.67 19.23
N GLU A 513 21.06 8.68 19.84
CA GLU A 513 19.73 8.23 19.43
C GLU A 513 18.62 9.05 20.11
N ARG A 514 17.65 9.50 19.32
CA ARG A 514 16.47 10.24 19.78
C ARG A 514 15.24 9.84 18.99
N SER A 515 14.10 9.82 19.68
CA SER A 515 12.81 9.42 19.13
C SER A 515 11.96 10.65 18.82
N PHE A 516 11.40 10.71 17.61
CA PHE A 516 10.57 11.79 17.12
C PHE A 516 9.26 11.27 16.56
N SER A 517 8.18 12.03 16.74
CA SER A 517 6.91 11.75 16.06
C SER A 517 7.06 11.98 14.55
N LYS A 518 6.29 11.25 13.75
CA LYS A 518 6.11 11.51 12.32
C LYS A 518 5.59 12.92 12.03
N ALA A 519 4.91 13.55 12.99
CA ALA A 519 4.42 14.91 12.92
C ALA A 519 5.44 15.98 13.35
N ASP A 520 6.53 15.58 14.03
CA ASP A 520 7.59 16.52 14.40
C ASP A 520 8.21 17.12 13.15
N THR A 521 8.63 18.38 13.25
CA THR A 521 9.23 19.11 12.12
C THR A 521 10.74 18.92 12.08
N VAL A 522 11.33 19.15 10.90
CA VAL A 522 12.79 19.26 10.78
C VAL A 522 13.33 20.37 11.69
N ALA A 523 12.58 21.46 11.91
CA ALA A 523 12.96 22.51 12.86
C ALA A 523 13.03 22.04 14.31
N SER A 524 12.08 21.21 14.77
CA SER A 524 12.13 20.64 16.12
C SER A 524 13.30 19.67 16.29
N ILE A 525 13.63 18.91 15.24
CA ILE A 525 14.83 18.06 15.24
C ILE A 525 16.09 18.93 15.33
N GLU A 526 16.19 19.99 14.52
CA GLU A 526 17.34 20.90 14.55
C GLU A 526 17.48 21.54 15.94
N LYS A 527 16.38 21.99 16.54
CA LYS A 527 16.38 22.55 17.90
C LYS A 527 16.86 21.55 18.94
N GLU A 528 16.43 20.29 18.84
CA GLU A 528 16.91 19.23 19.72
C GLU A 528 18.42 18.97 19.51
N MET A 529 18.89 18.92 18.26
CA MET A 529 20.32 18.79 17.96
C MET A 529 21.13 19.97 18.48
N ARG A 530 20.63 21.20 18.37
CA ARG A 530 21.29 22.39 18.95
C ARG A 530 21.44 22.26 20.47
N ASN A 531 20.40 21.78 21.15
CA ASN A 531 20.47 21.53 22.59
C ASN A 531 21.48 20.42 22.93
N LEU A 532 21.46 19.29 22.21
CA LEU A 532 22.35 18.15 22.45
C LEU A 532 23.82 18.48 22.23
N PHE A 533 24.14 19.28 21.22
CA PHE A 533 25.51 19.64 20.84
C PHE A 533 25.93 21.03 21.32
N GLY A 534 25.11 21.72 22.13
CA GLY A 534 25.45 23.03 22.71
C GLY A 534 25.65 24.15 21.67
N ILE A 535 24.85 24.15 20.60
CA ILE A 535 24.96 25.10 19.48
C ILE A 535 24.07 26.33 19.74
N PRO A 536 24.62 27.56 19.81
CA PRO A 536 23.83 28.78 20.02
C PRO A 536 22.80 29.03 18.91
N ASP A 537 21.66 29.62 19.24
CA ASP A 537 20.55 29.90 18.31
C ASP A 537 20.97 30.88 17.20
N GLU A 538 21.90 31.80 17.46
CA GLU A 538 22.41 32.77 16.49
C GLU A 538 23.33 32.13 15.45
N LYS A 539 23.84 30.93 15.72
CA LYS A 539 24.79 30.25 14.85
C LYS A 539 24.05 29.63 13.66
N MET A 540 24.50 29.95 12.45
CA MET A 540 23.96 29.34 11.23
C MET A 540 24.34 27.86 11.17
N THR A 541 23.36 27.01 10.93
CA THR A 541 23.54 25.56 10.80
C THR A 541 22.96 25.06 9.48
N ARG A 542 23.38 23.85 9.09
CA ARG A 542 22.74 23.06 8.04
C ARG A 542 22.46 21.68 8.57
N LEU A 543 21.30 21.16 8.22
CA LEU A 543 20.93 19.80 8.54
C LEU A 543 21.02 18.92 7.30
N TRP A 544 21.62 17.74 7.45
CA TRP A 544 21.85 16.79 6.38
C TRP A 544 21.31 15.41 6.76
N SER A 545 20.68 14.73 5.81
CA SER A 545 20.35 13.32 5.89
C SER A 545 21.39 12.50 5.15
N LYS A 546 22.02 11.54 5.83
CA LYS A 546 23.06 10.66 5.26
C LYS A 546 22.46 9.40 4.66
N TYR A 547 22.50 9.27 3.35
CA TYR A 547 22.23 8.00 2.66
C TYR A 547 23.53 7.16 2.57
N MET A 548 23.43 5.90 2.13
CA MET A 548 24.55 4.93 2.08
C MET A 548 25.89 5.55 1.62
N SER A 549 26.97 5.18 2.33
CA SER A 549 28.39 5.55 2.19
C SER A 549 28.73 6.75 1.29
N ASN A 550 28.35 7.96 1.74
CA ASN A 550 28.83 9.31 1.33
C ASN A 550 27.85 10.19 0.54
N THR A 551 26.56 9.84 0.44
CA THR A 551 25.56 10.74 -0.17
C THR A 551 24.81 11.51 0.90
N PHE A 552 24.90 12.85 0.88
CA PHE A 552 24.21 13.73 1.82
C PHE A 552 23.07 14.50 1.12
N LYS A 553 21.86 14.43 1.69
CA LYS A 553 20.70 15.20 1.23
C LYS A 553 20.44 16.36 2.20
N PRO A 554 20.41 17.62 1.73
CA PRO A 554 20.12 18.76 2.60
C PRO A 554 18.65 18.74 3.08
N LEU A 555 18.45 19.08 4.36
CA LEU A 555 17.14 19.22 5.02
C LEU A 555 16.82 20.67 5.42
N ASN A 556 17.78 21.59 5.29
CA ASN A 556 17.69 23.00 5.67
C ASN A 556 16.62 23.83 4.94
N GLN A 557 16.17 23.42 3.75
CA GLN A 557 15.04 24.07 3.04
C GLN A 557 13.67 23.62 3.57
N ALA A 558 13.65 22.69 4.53
CA ALA A 558 12.47 21.93 4.94
C ALA A 558 12.03 22.24 6.39
N VAL A 559 12.27 23.45 6.90
CA VAL A 559 12.03 23.84 8.30
C VAL A 559 10.61 23.50 8.80
N ARG A 560 9.59 23.63 7.94
CA ARG A 560 8.18 23.33 8.27
C ARG A 560 7.73 21.92 7.87
N VAL A 561 8.62 21.13 7.27
CA VAL A 561 8.33 19.79 6.76
C VAL A 561 8.42 18.82 7.93
N THR A 562 7.47 17.89 8.01
CA THR A 562 7.45 16.88 9.08
C THR A 562 8.44 15.75 8.83
N VAL A 563 8.76 14.96 9.85
CA VAL A 563 9.58 13.74 9.75
C VAL A 563 9.04 12.81 8.65
N SER A 564 7.71 12.65 8.58
CA SER A 564 7.06 11.86 7.52
C SER A 564 7.23 12.48 6.13
N GLU A 565 6.99 13.79 5.97
CA GLU A 565 7.11 14.48 4.69
C GLU A 565 8.56 14.56 4.18
N ALA A 566 9.52 14.64 5.09
CA ALA A 566 10.95 14.61 4.78
C ALA A 566 11.43 13.22 4.31
N GLY A 567 10.62 12.18 4.48
CA GLY A 567 10.94 10.80 4.12
C GLY A 567 11.98 10.17 5.07
N LEU A 568 12.02 10.62 6.33
CA LEU A 568 12.92 10.07 7.34
C LEU A 568 12.35 8.76 7.90
N TYR A 569 13.22 7.75 8.00
CA TYR A 569 12.87 6.40 8.44
C TYR A 569 13.68 5.99 9.69
N GLN A 570 13.27 4.88 10.30
CA GLN A 570 13.88 4.34 11.52
C GLN A 570 15.40 4.15 11.36
N GLY A 571 16.18 4.68 12.30
CA GLY A 571 17.64 4.58 12.34
C GLY A 571 18.37 5.48 11.33
N GLN A 572 17.67 6.39 10.65
CA GLN A 572 18.27 7.34 9.71
C GLN A 572 19.25 8.28 10.44
N VAL A 573 20.45 8.45 9.86
CA VAL A 573 21.48 9.34 10.40
C VAL A 573 21.28 10.77 9.90
N LEU A 574 21.19 11.72 10.83
CA LEU A 574 21.10 13.15 10.61
C LEU A 574 22.33 13.85 11.17
N ILE A 575 22.83 14.81 10.41
CA ILE A 575 24.06 15.53 10.73
C ILE A 575 23.76 17.01 10.80
N ILE A 576 24.16 17.64 11.91
CA ILE A 576 24.15 19.10 12.04
C ILE A 576 25.55 19.62 11.74
N GLU A 577 25.62 20.53 10.76
CA GLU A 577 26.83 21.20 10.35
C GLU A 577 26.75 22.66 10.80
N GLN A 578 27.78 23.14 11.49
CA GLN A 578 27.88 24.51 11.95
C GLN A 578 28.70 25.36 10.98
N LYS A 579 28.28 26.60 10.76
CA LYS A 579 29.07 27.55 9.98
C LYS A 579 30.29 28.04 10.78
N ASN A 580 31.44 28.14 10.12
CA ASN A 580 32.66 28.65 10.72
C ASN A 580 32.56 30.16 11.00
N GLU A 581 33.39 30.67 11.91
CA GLU A 581 33.46 32.11 12.24
C GLU A 581 33.87 32.98 11.04
N ASP A 582 34.64 32.43 10.11
CA ASP A 582 35.06 33.09 8.87
C ASP A 582 33.94 33.18 7.80
N GLY A 583 32.75 32.67 8.12
CA GLY A 583 31.61 32.66 7.21
C GLY A 583 31.63 31.54 6.16
N THR A 584 32.62 30.63 6.21
CA THR A 584 32.68 29.45 5.35
C THR A 584 31.99 28.24 5.99
N TRP A 585 31.69 27.23 5.18
CA TRP A 585 31.22 25.94 5.67
C TRP A 585 32.40 24.97 5.79
N PRO A 586 32.43 24.10 6.81
CA PRO A 586 33.46 23.06 6.96
C PRO A 586 33.69 22.31 5.64
N ARG A 587 34.92 22.29 5.13
CA ARG A 587 35.29 21.44 3.99
C ARG A 587 35.52 20.03 4.50
N ILE A 588 35.06 19.04 3.74
CA ILE A 588 35.31 17.61 3.96
C ILE A 588 36.80 17.38 4.17
N THR A 589 37.24 17.25 5.42
CA THR A 589 38.58 16.81 5.78
C THR A 589 38.61 15.29 5.69
N GLY A 590 38.69 14.84 4.45
CA GLY A 590 38.85 13.44 4.06
C GLY A 590 39.82 13.30 2.88
N THR A 591 40.79 14.21 2.76
CA THR A 591 42.07 13.97 2.08
C THR A 591 43.12 14.83 2.79
N ASN A 592 44.19 14.18 3.26
CA ASN A 592 45.36 14.84 3.82
C ASN A 592 45.96 15.82 2.81
N THR A 593 45.85 17.12 3.06
CA THR A 593 46.86 18.09 2.64
C THR A 593 47.14 19.05 3.79
N SER A 594 48.39 19.04 4.24
CA SER A 594 48.92 19.85 5.34
C SER A 594 49.08 21.33 4.97
N PRO A 595 49.26 22.22 5.96
CA PRO A 595 48.83 23.62 5.92
C PRO A 595 49.98 24.63 5.75
N ARG A 596 49.69 25.82 5.20
CA ARG A 596 50.45 27.07 5.44
C ARG A 596 49.49 28.26 5.35
N SER A 597 49.02 28.80 6.48
CA SER A 597 49.66 29.85 7.31
C SER A 597 49.65 31.24 6.67
N ASN A 598 48.72 32.07 7.18
CA ASN A 598 48.76 33.51 7.43
C ASN A 598 49.63 34.42 6.54
N LEU A 599 49.01 35.47 5.98
CA LEU A 599 49.46 36.85 6.19
C LEU A 599 48.39 37.85 5.72
N LYS A 600 47.86 38.63 6.66
CA LYS A 600 47.25 39.94 6.40
C LYS A 600 48.36 40.99 6.53
N ASN A 601 48.41 41.88 5.53
CA ASN A 601 48.65 43.32 5.61
C ASN A 601 50.00 43.91 6.08
N ILE A 602 50.58 44.69 5.15
CA ILE A 602 51.12 46.07 5.24
C ILE A 602 52.59 46.22 4.79
N ASN A 603 52.73 47.10 3.78
CA ASN A 603 53.90 47.77 3.19
C ASN A 603 54.90 46.96 2.38
#